data_AF-A0A7V3J0K6-F1
#
_entry.id   AF-A0A7V3J0K6-F1
#
_cell.length_a   1.000
_cell.length_b   1.000
_cell.length_c   1.000
_cell.angle_alpha   90.00
_cell.angle_beta   90.00
_cell.angle_gamma   90.00
#
_symmetry.space_group_name_H-M   'P 1'
#
loop_
_entity.id
_entity.type
_entity.pdbx_description
1 polymer ?
#
loop_
_entity_poly.entity_id
_entity_poly.type
_entity_poly.pdbx_seq_one_letter_code
_entity_poly.pdbx_strand_id
1 'polypeptide(L)' 'MSSLPQTIPAALDRIARELPGHDALVTPDRTLTYAELHAEVRRA' A
#
# COMPACT_ATOMS: atom_id res chain seq x y z
N MET A 1 21.10 0.98 2.00
CA MET A 1 20.38 2.14 1.42
C MET A 1 19.28 1.59 0.54
N SER A 2 18.03 2.09 0.66
CA SER A 2 16.93 1.67 -0.22
C SER A 2 17.23 2.11 -1.66
N SER A 3 17.22 1.18 -2.61
CA SER A 3 17.43 1.44 -4.04
C SER A 3 16.16 1.92 -4.76
N LEU A 4 15.03 1.97 -4.06
CA LEU A 4 13.77 2.43 -4.62
C LEU A 4 13.70 3.96 -4.70
N PRO A 5 13.03 4.51 -5.72
CA PRO A 5 12.72 5.94 -5.77
C PRO A 5 12.09 6.41 -4.46
N GLN A 6 12.54 7.54 -3.92
CA GLN A 6 11.95 8.12 -2.69
C GLN A 6 10.69 8.90 -3.03
N THR A 7 9.67 8.18 -3.49
CA THR A 7 8.34 8.74 -3.81
C THR A 7 7.27 8.02 -3.00
N ILE A 8 6.15 8.70 -2.73
CA ILE A 8 5.02 8.11 -2.01
C ILE A 8 4.50 6.84 -2.71
N PRO A 9 4.31 6.81 -4.05
CA PRO A 9 3.91 5.58 -4.73
C PRO A 9 4.94 4.45 -4.58
N ALA A 10 6.24 4.74 -4.70
CA ALA A 10 7.26 3.71 -4.57
C ALA A 10 7.36 3.13 -3.14
N ALA A 11 7.10 3.95 -2.12
CA ALA A 11 7.00 3.51 -0.74
C ALA A 11 5.78 2.59 -0.53
N LEU A 12 4.62 2.93 -1.10
CA LEU A 12 3.43 2.09 -1.02
C LEU A 12 3.63 0.75 -1.76
N ASP A 13 4.17 0.78 -2.99
CA ASP A 13 4.51 -0.41 -3.76
C ASP A 13 5.42 -1.37 -2.99
N ARG A 14 6.36 -0.83 -2.19
CA ARG A 14 7.25 -1.62 -1.35
C ARG A 14 6.50 -2.30 -0.22
N ILE A 15 5.75 -1.55 0.57
CA ILE A 15 5.07 -2.07 1.76
C ILE A 15 3.98 -3.08 1.36
N ALA A 16 3.29 -2.85 0.24
CA ALA A 16 2.33 -3.81 -0.30
C ALA A 16 2.95 -5.16 -0.71
N ARG A 17 4.24 -5.21 -1.02
CA ARG A 17 4.96 -6.48 -1.27
C ARG A 17 5.47 -7.12 0.02
N GLU A 18 5.97 -6.33 0.96
CA GLU A 18 6.56 -6.84 2.21
C GLU A 18 5.48 -7.30 3.20
N LEU A 19 4.33 -6.61 3.24
CA LEU A 19 3.28 -6.78 4.25
C LEU A 19 1.87 -6.81 3.61
N PRO A 20 1.62 -7.66 2.60
CA PRO A 20 0.41 -7.57 1.76
C PRO A 20 -0.91 -7.68 2.54
N GLY A 21 -0.95 -8.53 3.57
CA GLY A 21 -2.17 -8.79 4.36
C GLY A 21 -2.32 -7.94 5.62
N HIS A 22 -1.45 -6.96 5.86
CA HIS A 22 -1.59 -6.07 7.00
C HIS A 22 -2.53 -4.91 6.68
N ASP A 23 -3.34 -4.51 7.66
CA ASP A 23 -4.26 -3.38 7.55
C ASP A 23 -3.48 -2.08 7.26
N ALA A 24 -3.90 -1.37 6.23
CA ALA A 24 -3.30 -0.12 5.75
C ALA A 24 -4.23 1.08 5.89
N LEU A 25 -5.53 0.85 5.78
CA LEU A 25 -6.57 1.87 5.96
C LEU A 25 -7.71 1.26 6.76
N VAL A 26 -8.02 1.84 7.90
CA VAL A 26 -9.17 1.44 8.73
C VAL A 26 -10.08 2.65 8.87
N THR A 27 -11.29 2.56 8.32
CA THR A 27 -12.37 3.52 8.51
C THR A 27 -13.59 2.78 9.07
N PRO A 28 -14.63 3.49 9.56
CA PRO A 28 -15.85 2.83 10.02
C PRO A 28 -16.53 1.98 8.94
N ASP A 29 -16.38 2.37 7.66
CA ASP A 29 -17.06 1.74 6.54
C ASP A 29 -16.27 0.56 5.95
N ARG A 30 -14.93 0.60 6.05
CA ARG A 30 -14.06 -0.42 5.44
C ARG A 30 -12.68 -0.50 6.08
N THR A 31 -12.13 -1.70 6.02
CA THR A 31 -10.70 -1.96 6.24
C THR A 31 -10.09 -2.44 4.93
N LEU A 32 -8.96 -1.85 4.55
CA LEU A 32 -8.15 -2.30 3.42
C LEU A 32 -6.78 -2.74 3.91
N THR A 33 -6.32 -3.87 3.41
CA THR A 33 -4.93 -4.30 3.52
C THR A 33 -4.02 -3.47 2.59
N TYR A 34 -2.70 -3.54 2.80
CA TYR A 34 -1.75 -2.86 1.91
C TYR A 34 -1.85 -3.33 0.45
N ALA A 35 -2.14 -4.61 0.21
CA ALA A 35 -2.35 -5.13 -1.15
C ALA A 35 -3.61 -4.53 -1.80
N GLU A 36 -4.71 -4.42 -1.06
CA GLU A 36 -5.97 -3.85 -1.55
C GLU A 36 -5.88 -2.35 -1.80
N LEU A 37 -5.27 -1.61 -0.87
CA LEU A 37 -5.05 -0.16 -1.03
C LEU A 37 -4.19 0.13 -2.26
N HIS A 38 -3.12 -0.63 -2.47
CA HIS A 38 -2.28 -0.50 -3.67
C HIS A 38 -3.05 -0.83 -4.97
N ALA A 39 -3.92 -1.83 -4.94
CA ALA A 39 -4.78 -2.15 -6.08
C ALA A 39 -5.80 -1.04 -6.39
N GLU A 40 -6.38 -0.39 -5.37
CA GLU A 40 -7.27 0.77 -5.58
C GLU A 40 -6.51 1.95 -6.21
N VAL A 41 -5.34 2.30 -5.67
CA VAL A 41 -4.53 3.42 -6.19
C VAL A 41 -4.11 3.21 -7.64
N ARG A 42 -3.80 1.97 -8.05
CA ARG A 42 -3.45 1.66 -9.44
C ARG A 42 -4.63 1.65 -10.41
N ARG A 43 -5.86 1.57 -9.91
CA ARG A 43 -7.09 1.57 -10.72
C ARG A 43 -7.69 2.97 -10.91
N ALA A 44 -7.41 3.89 -9.99
CA ALA A 44 -7.86 5.29 -10.03
C ALA A 44 -7.02 6.12 -11.02
#